data_AF-A0A2S7T1I7-F1
#
_entry.id   AF-A0A2S7T1I7-F1
#
_cell.length_a   1.000
_cell.length_b   1.000
_cell.length_c   1.000
_cell.angle_alpha   90.00
_cell.angle_beta   90.00
_cell.angle_gamma   90.00
#
_symmetry.space_group_name_H-M   'P 1'
#
loop_
_entity.id
_entity.type
_entity.pdbx_description
1 polymer ?
#
loop_
_entity_poly.entity_id
_entity_poly.type
_entity_poly.pdbx_seq_one_letter_code
_entity_poly.pdbx_strand_id
1 'polypeptide(L)'
;MGAFNWIVLIAQCPNCGNCSTIRCQTHIASSYDGPGSDRFHDHTYELGDTMPWFDKDTPVYNDWAQGNVIVSTSEPTVSECCYGKCNSCNIDCFVVIVFNNRKVAYIESIGRIEDWPEAYYK
;
A
#
# COMPACT_ATOMS: atom_id res chain seq x y z
N MET A 1 -6.73 13.58 5.96
CA MET A 1 -6.05 12.92 4.82
C MET A 1 -4.87 12.15 5.38
N GLY A 2 -4.84 10.83 5.22
CA GLY A 2 -3.69 10.00 5.62
C GLY A 2 -2.57 10.08 4.60
N ALA A 3 -1.32 9.86 5.03
CA ALA A 3 -0.21 9.61 4.12
C ALA A 3 -0.46 8.29 3.36
N PHE A 4 -0.14 8.22 2.08
CA PHE A 4 -0.21 6.99 1.30
C PHE A 4 0.89 6.97 0.23
N ASN A 5 1.24 5.77 -0.22
CA ASN A 5 2.06 5.55 -1.40
C ASN A 5 1.22 4.93 -2.52
N TRP A 6 1.77 4.91 -3.73
CA TRP A 6 1.14 4.33 -4.90
C TRP A 6 1.79 2.98 -5.22
N ILE A 7 0.96 1.95 -5.41
CA ILE A 7 1.38 0.71 -6.06
C ILE A 7 0.82 0.70 -7.48
N VAL A 8 1.69 0.55 -8.47
CA VAL A 8 1.34 0.42 -9.87
C VAL A 8 1.59 -1.02 -10.31
N LEU A 9 0.59 -1.62 -10.94
CA LEU A 9 0.63 -3.01 -11.38
C LEU A 9 -0.13 -3.19 -12.69
N ILE A 10 0.19 -4.26 -13.42
CA ILE A 10 -0.57 -4.69 -14.58
C ILE A 10 -1.46 -5.86 -14.15
N ALA A 11 -2.77 -5.69 -14.25
CA ALA A 11 -3.74 -6.75 -13.94
C ALA A 11 -4.98 -6.65 -14.81
N GLN A 12 -5.76 -7.73 -14.82
CA GLN A 12 -7.05 -7.77 -15.47
C GLN A 12 -8.07 -6.98 -14.64
N CYS A 13 -8.70 -5.98 -15.26
CA CYS A 13 -9.74 -5.20 -14.59
C CYS A 13 -11.01 -6.04 -14.39
N PRO A 14 -11.57 -6.10 -13.17
CA PRO A 14 -12.79 -6.87 -12.87
C PRO A 14 -14.06 -6.27 -13.48
N ASN A 15 -13.98 -5.04 -14.00
CA ASN A 15 -15.09 -4.38 -14.69
C ASN A 15 -15.03 -4.54 -16.21
N CYS A 16 -13.93 -4.09 -16.85
CA CYS A 16 -13.85 -4.11 -18.32
C CYS A 16 -13.14 -5.34 -18.91
N GLY A 17 -12.55 -6.21 -18.07
CA GLY A 17 -11.84 -7.41 -18.52
C GLY A 17 -10.49 -7.16 -19.21
N ASN A 18 -10.12 -5.90 -19.47
CA ASN A 18 -8.83 -5.55 -20.07
C ASN A 18 -7.67 -5.73 -19.09
N CYS A 19 -6.56 -6.24 -19.57
CA CYS A 19 -5.29 -6.19 -18.85
C CYS A 19 -4.70 -4.78 -19.00
N SER A 20 -4.63 -4.04 -17.89
CA SER A 20 -4.17 -2.65 -17.92
C SER A 20 -3.49 -2.26 -16.62
N THR A 21 -2.87 -1.08 -16.61
CA THR A 21 -2.33 -0.49 -15.40
C THR A 21 -3.45 -0.22 -14.39
N ILE A 22 -3.31 -0.78 -13.19
CA ILE A 22 -4.11 -0.45 -12.02
C ILE A 22 -3.21 0.33 -11.07
N ARG A 23 -3.67 1.50 -10.62
CA ARG A 23 -2.95 2.34 -9.65
C ARG A 23 -3.66 2.30 -8.31
N CYS A 24 -2.97 1.88 -7.26
CA CYS A 24 -3.53 1.60 -5.95
C CYS A 24 -2.93 2.50 -4.86
N GLN A 25 -3.74 2.94 -3.90
CA GLN A 25 -3.29 3.69 -2.72
C GLN A 25 -3.05 2.72 -1.55
N THR A 26 -1.84 2.71 -1.00
CA THR A 26 -1.46 1.92 0.17
C THR A 26 -0.98 2.81 1.31
N HIS A 27 -1.34 2.47 2.54
CA HIS A 27 -0.84 3.16 3.74
C HIS A 27 0.40 2.45 4.32
N ILE A 28 0.82 1.32 3.75
CA ILE A 28 2.05 0.63 4.14
C ILE A 28 3.25 1.54 3.89
N ALA A 29 4.12 1.59 4.89
CA ALA A 29 5.33 2.41 4.87
C ALA A 29 5.06 3.85 4.41
N SER A 30 3.96 4.45 4.91
CA SER A 30 3.57 5.82 4.58
C SER A 30 3.58 6.76 5.79
N SER A 31 4.26 7.90 5.66
CA SER A 31 4.26 8.93 6.68
C SER A 31 4.55 10.31 6.08
N TYR A 32 3.95 11.34 6.68
CA TYR A 32 4.30 12.75 6.41
C TYR A 32 5.66 13.12 6.98
N ASP A 33 6.09 12.39 8.02
CA ASP A 33 7.34 12.61 8.70
C ASP A 33 8.35 11.56 8.23
N GLY A 34 9.49 12.02 7.74
CA GLY A 34 10.64 11.18 7.45
C GLY A 34 11.95 11.87 7.81
N PRO A 35 13.08 11.14 7.81
CA PRO A 35 14.37 11.68 8.20
C PRO A 35 14.77 12.80 7.26
N GLY A 36 15.28 13.91 7.81
CA GLY A 36 15.92 14.96 7.01
C GLY A 36 15.00 15.74 6.07
N SER A 37 13.68 15.80 6.34
CA SER A 37 12.62 16.40 5.48
C SER A 37 12.11 15.53 4.33
N ASP A 38 12.64 14.31 4.18
CA ASP A 38 12.09 13.36 3.22
C ASP A 38 10.70 12.90 3.67
N ARG A 39 9.75 12.90 2.74
CA ARG A 39 8.39 12.40 2.96
C ARG A 39 8.33 10.96 2.50
N PHE A 40 7.74 10.06 3.30
CA PHE A 40 7.53 8.66 2.92
C PHE A 40 6.15 8.43 2.29
N HIS A 41 5.62 9.42 1.56
CA HIS A 41 4.32 9.32 0.90
C HIS A 41 4.42 9.87 -0.52
N ASP A 42 3.41 9.60 -1.35
CA ASP A 42 3.36 9.94 -2.78
C ASP A 42 4.45 9.28 -3.65
N HIS A 43 5.23 8.35 -3.10
CA HIS A 43 6.12 7.51 -3.90
C HIS A 43 5.33 6.47 -4.68
N THR A 44 5.90 6.00 -5.79
CA THR A 44 5.29 4.98 -6.64
C THR A 44 6.18 3.75 -6.68
N TYR A 45 5.59 2.58 -6.46
CA TYR A 45 6.27 1.29 -6.40
C TYR A 45 5.56 0.27 -7.28
N GLU A 46 6.30 -0.77 -7.66
CA GLU A 46 5.81 -1.92 -8.41
C GLU A 46 6.00 -3.22 -7.61
N LEU A 47 5.51 -4.34 -8.16
CA LEU A 47 5.76 -5.66 -7.59
C LEU A 47 7.27 -5.94 -7.51
N GLY A 48 7.73 -6.33 -6.34
CA GLY A 48 9.13 -6.60 -6.06
C GLY A 48 9.91 -5.42 -5.47
N ASP A 49 9.33 -4.22 -5.44
CA ASP A 49 9.98 -3.07 -4.82
C ASP A 49 9.94 -3.14 -3.29
N THR A 50 11.03 -2.71 -2.66
CA THR A 50 11.11 -2.54 -1.21
C THR A 50 10.82 -1.09 -0.85
N MET A 51 9.81 -0.87 -0.03
CA MET A 51 9.45 0.47 0.40
C MET A 51 10.41 0.93 1.52
N PRO A 52 11.07 2.10 1.36
CA PRO A 52 11.90 2.68 2.41
C PRO A 52 11.06 2.97 3.64
N TRP A 53 11.65 2.72 4.80
CA TRP A 53 11.03 3.03 6.08
C TRP A 53 12.12 3.23 7.12
N PHE A 54 11.77 3.86 8.23
CA PHE A 54 12.66 4.01 9.36
C PHE A 54 13.24 2.65 9.80
N ASP A 55 14.55 2.63 10.08
CA ASP A 55 15.15 1.53 10.83
C ASP A 55 14.80 1.68 12.30
N LYS A 56 14.33 0.59 12.92
CA LYS A 56 13.84 0.58 14.30
C LYS A 56 14.91 0.96 15.32
N ASP A 57 16.18 0.79 14.96
CA ASP A 57 17.34 1.06 15.81
C ASP A 57 17.83 2.51 15.71
N THR A 58 17.11 3.39 15.00
CA THR A 58 17.50 4.79 14.82
C THR A 58 16.78 5.73 15.80
N PRO A 59 17.43 6.80 16.29
CA PRO A 59 16.77 7.83 17.10
C PRO A 59 15.54 8.43 16.41
N VAL A 60 15.59 8.62 15.09
CA VAL A 60 14.48 9.16 14.30
C VAL A 60 13.23 8.27 14.37
N TYR A 61 13.40 6.95 14.35
CA TYR A 61 12.28 6.02 14.56
C TYR A 61 11.67 6.19 15.96
N ASN A 62 12.49 6.31 17.00
CA ASN A 62 12.01 6.44 18.37
C ASN A 62 11.23 7.73 18.58
N ASP A 63 11.65 8.83 17.95
CA ASP A 63 10.94 10.11 18.02
C ASP A 63 9.59 10.03 17.28
N TRP A 64 9.60 9.46 16.06
CA TRP A 64 8.37 9.23 15.29
C TRP A 64 7.38 8.32 16.05
N ALA A 65 7.88 7.25 16.67
CA ALA A 65 7.12 6.26 17.41
C ALA A 65 6.40 6.82 18.65
N GLN A 66 6.94 7.87 19.28
CA GLN A 66 6.31 8.48 20.46
C GLN A 66 5.00 9.21 20.13
N GLY A 67 4.86 9.73 18.91
CA GLY A 67 3.69 10.48 18.45
C GLY A 67 2.68 9.67 17.63
N ASN A 68 3.02 8.44 17.26
CA ASN A 68 2.25 7.64 16.30
C ASN A 68 1.84 6.29 16.87
N VAL A 69 0.67 5.80 16.44
CA VAL A 69 0.22 4.46 16.79
C VAL A 69 1.04 3.44 15.99
N ILE A 70 1.89 2.69 16.69
CA ILE A 70 2.62 1.57 16.11
C ILE A 70 1.72 0.34 16.16
N VAL A 71 1.15 -0.03 15.01
CA VAL A 71 0.51 -1.34 14.86
C VAL A 71 1.62 -2.36 14.76
N SER A 72 1.93 -3.05 15.87
CA SER A 72 2.94 -4.11 15.84
C SER A 72 2.35 -5.33 15.13
N THR A 73 2.71 -5.54 13.87
CA THR A 73 2.60 -6.87 13.29
C THR A 73 3.88 -7.60 13.66
N SER A 74 3.77 -8.59 14.56
CA SER A 74 4.85 -9.57 14.80
C SER A 74 5.20 -10.36 13.53
N GLU A 75 4.28 -10.33 12.55
CA GLU A 75 4.40 -11.02 11.29
C GLU A 75 5.20 -10.19 10.27
N PRO A 76 6.16 -10.80 9.56
CA PRO A 76 6.87 -10.17 8.46
C PRO A 76 5.96 -9.93 7.25
N THR A 77 4.80 -10.59 7.20
CA THR A 77 3.84 -10.52 6.11
C THR A 77 2.60 -9.76 6.56
N VAL A 78 2.19 -8.77 5.79
CA VAL A 78 0.99 -7.95 6.02
C VAL A 78 0.23 -7.85 4.71
N SER A 79 -1.10 -7.90 4.75
CA SER A 79 -1.95 -7.60 3.61
C SER A 79 -2.72 -6.29 3.83
N GLU A 80 -2.91 -5.53 2.75
CA GLU A 80 -3.79 -4.36 2.74
C GLU A 80 -4.72 -4.43 1.54
N CYS A 81 -6.02 -4.26 1.79
CA CYS A 81 -7.01 -4.00 0.74
C CYS A 81 -6.96 -2.52 0.36
N CYS A 82 -6.41 -2.25 -0.82
CA CYS A 82 -6.11 -0.93 -1.34
C CYS A 82 -7.20 -0.45 -2.29
N TYR A 83 -7.48 0.86 -2.28
CA TYR A 83 -8.29 1.49 -3.32
C TYR A 83 -7.49 1.59 -4.61
N GLY A 84 -7.96 0.95 -5.67
CA GLY A 84 -7.34 0.91 -6.99
C GLY A 84 -8.19 1.59 -8.06
N LYS A 85 -7.54 2.08 -9.12
CA LYS A 85 -8.22 2.61 -10.31
C LYS A 85 -7.66 2.02 -11.59
N CYS A 86 -8.55 1.51 -12.43
CA CYS A 86 -8.20 0.96 -13.74
C CYS A 86 -7.95 2.09 -14.74
N ASN A 87 -6.78 2.10 -15.37
CA ASN A 87 -6.44 3.12 -16.37
C ASN A 87 -7.18 2.92 -17.71
N SER A 88 -7.69 1.72 -17.99
CA SER A 88 -8.41 1.44 -19.24
C SER A 88 -9.86 1.93 -19.22
N CYS A 89 -10.62 1.69 -18.15
CA CYS A 89 -12.04 2.07 -18.05
C CYS A 89 -12.33 3.15 -17.01
N ASN A 90 -11.31 3.64 -16.30
CA ASN A 90 -11.40 4.68 -15.27
C ASN A 90 -12.33 4.36 -14.09
N ILE A 91 -12.67 3.09 -13.90
CA ILE A 91 -13.49 2.61 -12.77
C ILE A 91 -12.61 2.21 -11.60
N ASP A 92 -13.13 2.48 -10.40
CA ASP A 92 -12.53 2.12 -9.13
C ASP A 92 -12.71 0.61 -8.85
N CYS A 93 -11.72 0.02 -8.21
CA CYS A 93 -11.65 -1.39 -7.85
C CYS A 93 -10.93 -1.51 -6.51
N PHE A 94 -11.04 -2.66 -5.86
CA PHE A 94 -10.14 -2.99 -4.76
C PHE A 94 -9.01 -3.87 -5.26
N VAL A 95 -7.85 -3.77 -4.62
CA VAL A 95 -6.74 -4.69 -4.80
C VAL A 95 -6.20 -5.08 -3.44
N VAL A 96 -6.18 -6.37 -3.13
CA VAL A 96 -5.51 -6.87 -1.93
C VAL A 96 -4.05 -7.16 -2.27
N ILE A 97 -3.16 -6.40 -1.63
CA ILE A 97 -1.72 -6.46 -1.86
C ILE A 97 -1.07 -7.07 -0.62
N VAL A 98 -0.21 -8.06 -0.84
CA VAL A 98 0.58 -8.67 0.23
C VAL A 98 1.98 -8.07 0.21
N PHE A 99 2.44 -7.68 1.39
CA PHE A 99 3.75 -7.10 1.64
C PHE A 99 4.54 -8.04 2.53
N ASN A 100 5.81 -8.29 2.20
CA ASN A 100 6.74 -9.05 3.03
C ASN A 100 7.93 -8.17 3.38
N ASN A 101 8.13 -7.84 4.66
CA ASN A 101 9.20 -6.96 5.13
C ASN A 101 9.25 -5.62 4.36
N ARG A 102 8.09 -5.01 4.12
CA ARG A 102 7.90 -3.76 3.32
C ARG A 102 8.14 -3.92 1.82
N LYS A 103 8.40 -5.13 1.33
CA LYS A 103 8.48 -5.42 -0.09
C LYS A 103 7.10 -5.72 -0.63
N VAL A 104 6.70 -5.09 -1.74
CA VAL A 104 5.46 -5.41 -2.47
C VAL A 104 5.61 -6.82 -3.04
N ALA A 105 4.99 -7.82 -2.41
CA ALA A 105 5.30 -9.22 -2.70
C ALA A 105 4.47 -9.75 -3.88
N TYR A 106 3.15 -9.74 -3.74
CA TYR A 106 2.23 -10.20 -4.78
C TYR A 106 0.82 -9.61 -4.56
N ILE A 107 -0.02 -9.76 -5.58
CA ILE A 107 -1.44 -9.41 -5.53
C ILE A 107 -2.21 -10.66 -5.15
N GLU A 108 -2.89 -10.61 -4.01
CA GLU A 108 -3.73 -11.73 -3.55
C GLU A 108 -5.06 -11.75 -4.31
N SER A 109 -5.69 -10.60 -4.50
CA SER A 109 -6.95 -10.49 -5.23
C SER A 109 -7.18 -9.09 -5.80
N ILE A 110 -8.01 -9.04 -6.83
CA ILE A 110 -8.54 -7.80 -7.43
C ILE A 110 -10.04 -8.03 -7.70
N GLY A 111 -10.87 -7.05 -7.34
CA GLY A 111 -12.31 -7.15 -7.51
C GLY A 111 -12.97 -5.78 -7.63
N ARG A 112 -14.27 -5.77 -7.87
CA ARG A 112 -15.01 -4.51 -8.01
C ARG A 112 -15.13 -3.84 -6.65
N ILE A 113 -15.21 -2.51 -6.63
CA ILE A 113 -15.18 -1.77 -5.36
C ILE A 113 -16.37 -2.11 -4.46
N GLU A 114 -17.52 -2.46 -5.05
CA GLU A 114 -18.72 -2.93 -4.35
C GLU A 114 -18.56 -4.31 -3.68
N ASP A 115 -17.58 -5.10 -4.11
CA ASP A 115 -17.31 -6.46 -3.60
C ASP A 115 -16.16 -6.44 -2.56
N TRP A 116 -16.00 -5.32 -1.84
CA TRP A 116 -14.91 -5.15 -0.87
C TRP A 116 -14.88 -6.30 0.15
N PRO A 117 -13.74 -6.97 0.39
CA PRO A 117 -13.73 -8.16 1.22
C PRO A 117 -13.98 -7.85 2.70
N GLU A 118 -14.86 -8.64 3.34
CA GLU A 118 -15.29 -8.43 4.72
C GLU A 118 -14.16 -8.37 5.75
N ALA A 119 -13.10 -9.15 5.52
CA ALA A 119 -11.92 -9.19 6.37
C ALA A 119 -11.20 -7.82 6.51
N TYR A 120 -11.49 -6.87 5.62
CA TYR A 120 -10.88 -5.54 5.60
C TYR A 120 -11.88 -4.41 5.90
N TYR A 121 -13.09 -4.71 6.38
CA TYR A 121 -13.94 -3.71 7.00
C TYR A 121 -13.34 -3.33 8.36
N LYS A 122 -12.77 -2.12 8.44
CA LYS A 122 -12.26 -1.53 9.67
C LYS A 122 -13.34 -0.76 10.41
#